data_AF-F3QYR9-F1
#
_entry.id   AF-F3QYR9-F1
#
_cell.length_a   1.000
_cell.length_b   1.000
_cell.length_c   1.000
_cell.angle_alpha   90.00
_cell.angle_beta   90.00
_cell.angle_gamma   90.00
#
_symmetry.space_group_name_H-M   'P 1'
#
loop_
_entity.id
_entity.type
_entity.pdbx_description
1 polymer ?
#
loop_
_entity_poly.entity_id
_entity_poly.type
_entity_poly.pdbx_seq_one_letter_code
_entity_poly.pdbx_strand_id
1 'polypeptide(L)'
;MKYIRPPKPDFTTILLTNKYKCIMKKNLYDVTRLATLYFPDSTERNARRRLFKVLRAERDLWARLTALHFGVWQRSFTPRQYEMVIDILGKPEETDDDFREWPHE
;
A
#
# COMPACT_ATOMS: atom_id res chain seq x y z
N MET A 1 43.76 13.03 -11.55
CA MET A 1 42.69 12.05 -11.22
C MET A 1 41.63 12.11 -12.31
N LYS A 2 41.47 11.06 -13.13
CA LYS A 2 40.42 11.00 -14.17
C LYS A 2 39.18 10.36 -13.58
N TYR A 3 38.07 11.09 -13.49
CA TYR A 3 36.79 10.51 -13.09
C TYR A 3 36.26 9.64 -14.23
N ILE A 4 36.29 8.32 -14.05
CA ILE A 4 35.66 7.35 -14.97
C ILE A 4 34.17 7.37 -14.65
N ARG A 5 33.35 7.84 -15.59
CA ARG A 5 31.89 7.85 -15.45
C ARG A 5 31.40 6.39 -15.43
N PRO A 6 30.64 5.94 -14.41
CA PRO A 6 30.13 4.57 -14.39
C PRO A 6 29.20 4.31 -15.59
N PRO A 7 29.19 3.09 -16.14
CA PRO A 7 28.33 2.71 -17.26
C PRO A 7 26.85 2.87 -16.86
N LYS A 8 26.04 3.40 -17.79
CA LYS A 8 24.60 3.57 -17.56
C LYS A 8 23.95 2.18 -17.46
N PRO A 9 23.03 1.96 -16.50
CA PRO A 9 22.35 0.67 -16.38
C PRO A 9 21.45 0.42 -17.59
N ASP A 10 21.59 -0.75 -18.19
CA ASP A 10 20.82 -1.19 -19.36
C ASP A 10 19.36 -1.47 -19.00
N PHE A 11 18.43 -1.21 -19.93
CA PHE A 11 16.97 -1.37 -19.73
C PHE A 11 16.55 -2.73 -19.16
N THR A 12 17.32 -3.79 -19.40
CA THR A 12 17.09 -5.15 -18.88
C THR A 12 17.28 -5.24 -17.37
N THR A 13 18.20 -4.47 -16.78
CA THR A 13 18.39 -4.41 -15.31
C THR A 13 17.20 -3.75 -14.61
N ILE A 14 16.54 -2.79 -15.25
CA ILE A 14 15.36 -2.10 -14.71
C ILE A 14 14.18 -3.07 -14.56
N LEU A 15 14.00 -4.01 -15.50
CA LEU A 15 12.90 -4.96 -15.46
C LEU A 15 13.08 -6.07 -14.42
N LEU A 16 14.31 -6.53 -14.16
CA LEU A 16 14.57 -7.50 -13.09
C LEU A 16 14.27 -6.91 -11.70
N THR A 17 14.56 -5.63 -11.45
CA THR A 17 14.27 -5.02 -10.14
C THR A 17 12.78 -4.95 -9.80
N ASN A 18 11.88 -4.96 -10.80
CA ASN A 18 10.44 -4.97 -10.56
C ASN A 18 9.91 -6.36 -10.16
N LYS A 19 10.58 -7.44 -10.53
CA LYS A 19 10.16 -8.82 -10.23
C LYS A 19 10.38 -9.21 -8.76
N TYR A 20 11.35 -8.58 -8.08
CA TYR A 20 11.66 -8.83 -6.65
C TYR A 20 11.07 -7.78 -5.70
N LYS A 21 10.37 -6.77 -6.22
CA LYS A 21 9.74 -5.72 -5.40
C LYS A 21 8.56 -6.23 -4.58
N CYS A 22 8.01 -7.39 -4.91
CA CYS A 22 6.73 -7.88 -4.41
C CYS A 22 6.78 -9.06 -3.43
N ILE A 23 7.95 -9.46 -2.91
CA ILE A 23 8.06 -10.45 -1.82
C ILE A 23 8.68 -9.80 -0.57
N MET A 24 8.31 -8.56 -0.27
CA MET A 24 8.47 -8.02 1.06
C MET A 24 7.11 -8.09 1.73
N LYS A 25 7.03 -8.70 2.93
CA LYS A 25 5.85 -8.63 3.80
C LYS A 25 5.37 -7.17 3.83
N LYS A 26 4.33 -6.84 3.05
CA LYS A 26 3.88 -5.45 2.95
C LYS A 26 3.35 -5.08 4.33
N ASN A 27 3.87 -4.01 4.91
CA ASN A 27 3.51 -3.55 6.24
C ASN A 27 1.99 -3.49 6.40
N LEU A 28 1.47 -4.00 7.52
CA LEU A 28 0.03 -4.02 7.82
C LEU A 28 -0.59 -2.61 7.70
N TYR A 29 0.16 -1.60 8.12
CA TYR A 29 -0.27 -0.20 8.10
C TYR A 29 -0.04 0.53 6.76
N ASP A 30 0.48 -0.13 5.73
CA ASP A 30 0.70 0.51 4.42
C ASP A 30 -0.64 0.91 3.79
N VAL A 31 -0.77 2.18 3.43
CA VAL A 31 -1.98 2.76 2.81
C VAL A 31 -2.31 2.04 1.51
N THR A 32 -1.28 1.63 0.78
CA THR A 32 -1.42 0.92 -0.51
C THR A 32 -1.97 -0.47 -0.32
N ARG A 33 -1.42 -1.21 0.65
CA ARG A 33 -1.86 -2.56 1.01
C ARG A 33 -3.32 -2.51 1.44
N LEU A 34 -3.65 -1.57 2.33
CA LEU A 34 -5.02 -1.38 2.79
C LEU A 34 -5.96 -1.04 1.62
N ALA A 35 -5.56 -0.13 0.73
CA ALA A 35 -6.37 0.24 -0.42
C ALA A 35 -6.63 -0.94 -1.37
N THR A 36 -5.63 -1.80 -1.60
CA THR A 36 -5.80 -2.99 -2.45
C THR A 36 -6.72 -4.03 -1.82
N LEU A 37 -6.77 -4.12 -0.48
CA LEU A 37 -7.69 -5.02 0.21
C LEU A 37 -9.15 -4.54 0.08
N TYR A 38 -9.42 -3.23 0.17
CA TYR A 38 -10.77 -2.69 -0.06
C TYR A 38 -11.20 -2.71 -1.54
N PHE A 39 -10.25 -2.67 -2.48
CA PHE A 39 -10.52 -2.58 -3.91
C PHE A 39 -9.68 -3.60 -4.70
N PRO A 40 -9.96 -4.91 -4.56
CA PRO A 40 -9.14 -5.96 -5.18
C PRO A 40 -9.11 -5.88 -6.70
N ASP A 41 -10.20 -5.45 -7.34
CA ASP A 41 -10.30 -5.33 -8.80
C ASP A 41 -9.51 -4.15 -9.39
N SER A 42 -8.92 -3.30 -8.54
CA SER A 42 -8.26 -2.07 -8.96
C SER A 42 -6.74 -2.17 -8.89
N THR A 43 -6.04 -1.61 -9.88
CA THR A 43 -4.58 -1.43 -9.81
C THR A 43 -4.20 -0.62 -8.56
N GLU A 44 -3.02 -0.87 -7.97
CA GLU A 44 -2.59 -0.22 -6.71
C GLU A 44 -2.77 1.32 -6.72
N ARG A 45 -2.47 1.96 -7.85
CA ARG A 45 -2.64 3.42 -8.03
C ARG A 45 -4.11 3.84 -7.98
N ASN A 46 -4.98 3.09 -8.63
CA ASN A 46 -6.42 3.38 -8.68
C ASN A 46 -7.09 3.04 -7.34
N ALA A 47 -6.73 1.90 -6.74
CA ALA A 47 -7.16 1.51 -5.40
C ALA A 47 -6.83 2.62 -4.38
N ARG A 48 -5.58 3.10 -4.36
CA ARG A 48 -5.19 4.21 -3.48
C ARG A 48 -6.00 5.47 -3.74
N ARG A 49 -6.19 5.86 -5.01
CA ARG A 49 -7.03 7.03 -5.36
C ARG A 49 -8.48 6.88 -4.89
N ARG A 50 -9.06 5.68 -5.01
CA ARG A 50 -10.42 5.38 -4.54
C ARG A 50 -10.51 5.45 -3.02
N LEU A 51 -9.54 4.87 -2.31
CA LEU A 51 -9.47 4.97 -0.84
C LEU A 51 -9.47 6.42 -0.38
N PHE A 52 -8.61 7.27 -0.96
CA PHE A 52 -8.58 8.70 -0.61
C PHE A 52 -9.88 9.45 -0.97
N LYS A 53 -10.64 9.01 -1.98
CA LYS A 53 -11.96 9.58 -2.25
C LYS A 53 -12.95 9.21 -1.15
N VAL A 54 -12.97 7.95 -0.72
CA VAL A 54 -13.82 7.48 0.38
C VAL A 54 -13.47 8.21 1.68
N LEU A 55 -12.18 8.26 2.02
CA LEU A 55 -11.71 8.99 3.21
C LEU A 55 -12.14 10.46 3.24
N ARG A 56 -12.20 11.13 2.07
CA ARG A 56 -12.63 12.52 1.95
C ARG A 56 -14.14 12.70 1.88
N ALA A 57 -14.87 11.69 1.41
CA ALA A 57 -16.32 11.70 1.40
C ALA A 57 -16.86 11.66 2.84
N GLU A 58 -16.22 10.86 3.70
CA GLU A 58 -16.51 10.80 5.13
C GLU A 58 -15.88 11.97 5.89
N ARG A 59 -16.62 13.08 5.99
CA ARG A 59 -16.14 14.33 6.61
C ARG A 59 -15.66 14.15 8.05
N ASP A 60 -16.36 13.34 8.83
CA ASP A 60 -16.03 13.11 10.24
C ASP A 60 -14.75 12.28 10.40
N LEU A 61 -14.59 11.24 9.56
CA LEU A 61 -13.35 10.45 9.49
C LEU A 61 -12.17 11.33 9.08
N TRP A 62 -12.35 12.15 8.04
CA TRP A 62 -11.31 13.06 7.55
C TRP A 62 -10.90 14.08 8.61
N ALA A 63 -11.87 14.65 9.34
CA ALA A 63 -11.60 15.61 10.42
C ALA A 63 -10.77 14.96 11.54
N ARG A 64 -11.14 13.74 11.96
CA ARG A 64 -10.40 13.00 12.99
C ARG A 64 -9.01 12.57 12.55
N LEU A 65 -8.84 12.14 11.28
CA LEU A 65 -7.53 11.85 10.70
C LEU A 65 -6.65 13.11 10.65
N THR A 66 -7.24 14.25 10.30
CA THR A 66 -6.54 15.54 10.30
C THR A 66 -6.11 15.94 11.71
N ALA A 67 -6.95 15.72 12.73
CA ALA A 67 -6.58 15.93 14.13
C ALA A 67 -5.42 15.01 14.57
N LEU A 68 -5.35 13.79 14.03
CA LEU A 68 -4.20 12.87 14.18
C LEU A 68 -3.02 13.20 13.26
N HIS A 69 -2.99 14.40 12.65
CA HIS A 69 -1.91 14.89 11.80
C HIS A 69 -1.62 13.98 10.59
N PHE A 70 -2.66 13.34 10.04
CA PHE A 70 -2.53 12.51 8.86
C PHE A 70 -2.14 13.35 7.63
N GLY A 71 -1.01 13.00 7.01
CA GLY A 71 -0.51 13.67 5.81
C GLY A 71 -0.97 13.00 4.52
N VAL A 72 -1.37 13.79 3.51
CA VAL A 72 -1.78 13.27 2.19
C VAL A 72 -0.68 12.46 1.48
N TRP A 73 0.58 12.76 1.77
CA TRP A 73 1.76 12.10 1.20
C TRP A 73 2.27 10.90 2.02
N GLN A 74 1.65 10.64 3.17
CA GLN A 74 2.04 9.58 4.07
C GLN A 74 1.78 8.22 3.42
N ARG A 75 2.78 7.33 3.46
CA ARG A 75 2.69 6.00 2.80
C ARG A 75 2.15 4.91 3.73
N SER A 76 2.21 5.13 5.05
CA SER A 76 1.75 4.17 6.05
C SER A 76 0.99 4.89 7.15
N PHE A 77 -0.15 4.37 7.57
CA PHE A 77 -0.87 4.88 8.73
C PHE A 77 -0.10 4.64 10.02
N THR A 78 -0.34 5.47 11.03
CA THR A 78 -0.02 5.09 12.41
C THR A 78 -1.05 4.07 12.91
N PRO A 79 -0.73 3.24 13.92
CA PRO A 79 -1.68 2.25 14.42
C PRO A 79 -3.05 2.84 14.79
N ARG A 80 -3.05 4.01 15.44
CA ARG A 80 -4.28 4.72 15.83
C ARG A 80 -5.07 5.29 14.65
N GLN A 81 -4.38 5.73 13.58
CA GLN A 81 -5.03 6.14 12.34
C GLN A 81 -5.66 4.92 11.63
N TYR A 82 -4.94 3.79 11.63
CA TYR A 82 -5.40 2.54 11.03
C TYR A 82 -6.67 2.02 11.72
N GLU A 83 -6.66 1.92 13.06
CA GLU A 83 -7.82 1.50 13.84
C GLU A 83 -9.06 2.33 13.51
N MET A 84 -8.92 3.66 13.42
CA MET A 84 -10.06 4.53 13.11
C MET A 84 -10.58 4.35 11.68
N VAL A 85 -9.70 4.05 10.72
CA VAL A 85 -10.13 3.72 9.35
C VAL A 85 -10.90 2.39 9.34
N ILE A 86 -10.43 1.38 10.08
CA ILE A 86 -11.09 0.08 10.19
C ILE A 86 -12.42 0.18 10.95
N ASP A 87 -12.51 0.97 12.01
CA ASP A 87 -13.73 1.17 12.79
C ASP A 87 -14.87 1.78 11.95
N ILE A 88 -14.52 2.69 11.03
CA ILE A 88 -15.50 3.39 10.19
C ILE A 88 -15.80 2.65 8.88
N LEU A 89 -14.77 2.13 8.20
CA LEU A 89 -14.92 1.47 6.90
C LEU A 89 -15.11 -0.06 6.99
N GLY A 90 -14.94 -0.64 8.19
CA GLY A 90 -14.94 -2.08 8.44
C GLY A 90 -13.59 -2.74 8.18
N LYS A 91 -13.34 -3.92 8.76
CA LYS A 91 -12.12 -4.69 8.42
C LYS A 91 -12.25 -5.22 6.99
N PRO A 92 -11.30 -4.95 6.07
CA PRO A 92 -11.35 -5.57 4.76
C PRO A 92 -11.12 -7.08 4.91
N GLU A 93 -11.75 -7.89 4.05
CA GLU A 93 -11.46 -9.32 4.00
C GLU A 93 -9.97 -9.51 3.67
N GLU A 94 -9.20 -9.97 4.65
CA GLU A 94 -7.90 -10.59 4.38
C GLU A 94 -8.24 -11.90 3.68
N THR A 95 -8.13 -11.94 2.35
CA THR A 95 -8.08 -13.22 1.65
C THR A 95 -6.81 -13.91 2.14
N ASP A 96 -6.96 -14.81 3.11
CA ASP A 96 -5.92 -15.68 3.67
C ASP A 96 -5.36 -16.69 2.64
N ASP A 97 -5.59 -16.43 1.35
CA ASP A 97 -5.24 -17.30 0.22
C ASP A 97 -3.74 -17.34 -0.11
N ASP A 98 -2.89 -16.68 0.68
CA ASP A 98 -1.42 -16.80 0.55
C ASP A 98 -0.86 -18.06 1.26
N PHE A 99 -1.68 -18.84 1.97
CA PHE A 99 -1.26 -20.02 2.75
C PHE A 99 -2.02 -21.32 2.48
N ARG A 100 -2.65 -21.49 1.31
CA ARG A 100 -3.10 -22.82 0.89
C ARG A 100 -1.90 -23.63 0.39
N GLU A 101 -1.13 -24.12 1.36
CA GLU A 101 -0.46 -25.41 1.39
C GLU A 101 -0.33 -26.07 0.01
N TRP A 102 0.82 -25.87 -0.63
CA TRP A 102 1.22 -26.73 -1.74
C TRP A 102 1.26 -28.16 -1.18
N PRO A 103 0.45 -29.11 -1.68
CA PRO A 103 0.71 -30.51 -1.40
C PRO A 103 2.08 -30.82 -2.03
N HIS A 104 3.04 -31.14 -1.18
CA HIS A 104 4.25 -31.81 -1.60
C HIS A 104 3.84 -33.22 -2.05
N GLU A 105 3.69 -33.42 -3.35
CA GLU A 105 3.78 -34.74 -3.98
C GLU A 105 5.15 -34.92 -4.63
#